data_AF-A0A942C1G3-F1
#
_entry.id   AF-A0A942C1G3-F1
#
_cell.length_a   1.000
_cell.length_b   1.000
_cell.length_c   1.000
_cell.angle_alpha   90.00
_cell.angle_beta   90.00
_cell.angle_gamma   90.00
#
_symmetry.space_group_name_H-M   'P 1'
#
loop_
_entity.id
_entity.type
_entity.pdbx_description
1 polymer ?
#
loop_
_entity_poly.entity_id
_entity_poly.type
_entity_poly.pdbx_seq_one_letter_code
_entity_poly.pdbx_strand_id
1 'polypeptide(L)'
;MDYFIVRSFDHAGYYETRLLLLFIGLVVVAYFSLRKRDHRYLVVFASGVVFQGLLEWSLAALGLRGKGYSLSVFGITLPTALAILWQGLVEGGILSLMAFWFADLFHFSRQKADNTRPAFLAVCCVIVGLACVVGVLARGLPITSPRPMFAPFAMLLSAVTLALSLLLISFKGRAGWRAMGWFYLGLLVYIVLTFEPLHWLGARYVAVRNADGQFAAASFLPQVGLMLYSHLYEVAAGKLHYFVVPYVLGWLNRREA
;
A
#
# COMPACT_ATOMS: atom_id res chain seq x y z
N MET A 1 -12.35 9.71 23.57
CA MET A 1 -12.01 10.56 22.41
C MET A 1 -11.94 9.67 21.21
N ASP A 2 -12.71 9.98 20.16
CA ASP A 2 -12.70 9.20 18.94
C ASP A 2 -11.55 9.67 18.05
N TYR A 3 -10.60 8.78 17.78
CA TYR A 3 -9.49 9.03 16.88
C TYR A 3 -9.89 8.73 15.44
N PHE A 4 -9.51 9.62 14.54
CA PHE A 4 -9.77 9.51 13.12
C PHE A 4 -8.45 9.48 12.36
N ILE A 5 -8.39 8.62 11.36
CA ILE A 5 -7.39 8.74 10.32
C ILE A 5 -7.87 9.83 9.39
N VAL A 6 -7.06 10.87 9.23
CA VAL A 6 -7.34 11.99 8.36
C VAL A 6 -6.28 12.05 7.28
N ARG A 7 -6.67 12.45 6.08
CA ARG A 7 -5.74 12.74 4.99
C ARG A 7 -5.92 14.19 4.59
N SER A 8 -4.80 14.88 4.42
CA SER A 8 -4.72 16.25 3.90
C SER A 8 -4.03 16.30 2.53
N PHE A 9 -3.47 15.17 2.09
CA PHE A 9 -2.67 15.08 0.88
C PHE A 9 -3.41 14.52 -0.33
N ASP A 10 -4.64 14.00 -0.18
CA ASP A 10 -5.39 13.39 -1.30
C ASP A 10 -5.63 14.39 -2.46
N HIS A 11 -5.59 15.69 -2.20
CA HIS A 11 -5.79 16.77 -3.18
C HIS A 11 -4.47 17.45 -3.64
N ALA A 12 -3.32 17.03 -3.09
CA ALA A 12 -2.04 17.71 -3.25
C ALA A 12 -1.11 17.02 -4.26
N GLY A 13 -1.64 16.58 -5.40
CA GLY A 13 -0.84 15.84 -6.39
C GLY A 13 -0.61 14.36 -6.04
N TYR A 14 -1.31 13.83 -5.02
CA TYR A 14 -1.08 12.47 -4.54
C TYR A 14 -1.41 11.42 -5.61
N TYR A 15 -2.50 11.57 -6.36
CA TYR A 15 -2.82 10.59 -7.40
C TYR A 15 -1.93 10.73 -8.64
N GLU A 16 -1.40 11.92 -8.91
CA GLU A 16 -0.44 12.20 -9.99
C GLU A 16 0.92 11.56 -9.68
N THR A 17 1.41 11.68 -8.45
CA THR A 17 2.65 10.99 -8.03
C THR A 17 2.47 9.47 -8.04
N ARG A 18 1.29 8.97 -7.66
CA ARG A 18 0.93 7.56 -7.75
C ARG A 18 0.89 7.05 -9.20
N LEU A 19 0.50 7.88 -10.16
CA LEU A 19 0.58 7.56 -11.59
C LEU A 19 2.04 7.43 -12.06
N LEU A 20 2.94 8.32 -11.62
CA LEU A 20 4.37 8.19 -11.92
C LEU A 20 4.93 6.87 -11.35
N LEU A 21 4.56 6.53 -10.12
CA LEU A 21 4.93 5.25 -9.51
C LEU A 21 4.33 4.06 -10.27
N LEU A 22 3.08 4.18 -10.76
CA LEU A 22 2.48 3.17 -11.63
C LEU A 22 3.33 2.93 -12.88
N PHE A 23 3.71 4.00 -13.57
CA PHE A 23 4.56 3.90 -14.76
C PHE A 23 5.89 3.20 -14.46
N ILE A 24 6.57 3.59 -13.37
CA ILE A 24 7.81 2.95 -12.92
C ILE A 24 7.58 1.47 -12.63
N GLY A 25 6.51 1.11 -11.91
CA GLY A 25 6.20 -0.28 -11.61
C GLY A 25 5.89 -1.10 -12.86
N LEU A 26 5.19 -0.55 -13.84
CA LEU A 26 4.97 -1.21 -15.13
C LEU A 26 6.28 -1.44 -15.89
N VAL A 27 7.22 -0.49 -15.86
CA VAL A 27 8.56 -0.66 -16.42
C VAL A 27 9.31 -1.79 -15.71
N VAL A 28 9.23 -1.88 -14.37
CA VAL A 28 9.82 -2.97 -13.59
C VAL A 28 9.21 -4.31 -13.96
N VAL A 29 7.88 -4.40 -14.01
CA VAL A 29 7.15 -5.62 -14.41
C VAL A 29 7.53 -6.04 -15.84
N ALA A 30 7.60 -5.10 -16.77
CA ALA A 30 8.01 -5.35 -18.16
C ALA A 30 9.47 -5.80 -18.24
N TYR A 31 10.38 -5.17 -17.51
CA TYR A 31 11.79 -5.57 -17.44
C TYR A 31 11.93 -7.02 -16.95
N PHE A 32 11.31 -7.36 -15.82
CA PHE A 32 11.39 -8.72 -15.28
C PHE A 32 10.68 -9.74 -16.19
N SER A 33 9.52 -9.41 -16.74
CA SER A 33 8.77 -10.33 -17.60
C SER A 33 9.42 -10.55 -18.96
N LEU A 34 9.86 -9.48 -19.63
CA LEU A 34 10.37 -9.55 -21.01
C LEU A 34 11.86 -9.88 -21.05
N ARG A 35 12.66 -9.24 -20.20
CA ARG A 35 14.13 -9.40 -20.21
C ARG A 35 14.59 -10.57 -19.35
N LYS A 36 13.98 -10.76 -18.18
CA LYS A 36 14.35 -11.81 -17.22
C LYS A 36 13.48 -13.06 -17.30
N ARG A 37 12.40 -13.04 -18.11
CA ARG A 37 11.39 -14.12 -18.19
C ARG A 37 10.82 -14.51 -16.83
N ASP A 38 10.79 -13.57 -15.90
CA ASP A 38 10.30 -13.75 -14.54
C ASP A 38 8.93 -13.11 -14.40
N HIS A 39 7.89 -13.92 -14.64
CA HIS A 39 6.49 -13.48 -14.57
C HIS A 39 5.98 -13.32 -13.13
N ARG A 40 6.78 -13.67 -12.10
CA ARG A 40 6.36 -13.55 -10.69
C ARG A 40 6.04 -12.10 -10.32
N TYR A 41 6.79 -11.15 -10.89
CA TYR A 41 6.55 -9.71 -10.72
C TYR A 41 5.18 -9.28 -11.28
N LEU A 42 4.81 -9.79 -12.46
CA LEU A 42 3.49 -9.56 -13.05
C LEU A 42 2.38 -10.18 -12.21
N VAL A 43 2.57 -11.42 -11.74
CA VAL A 43 1.59 -12.13 -10.90
C VAL A 43 1.33 -11.37 -9.59
N VAL A 44 2.38 -10.93 -8.91
CA VAL A 44 2.22 -10.18 -7.65
C VAL A 44 1.57 -8.82 -7.90
N PHE A 45 2.01 -8.10 -8.94
CA PHE A 45 1.38 -6.84 -9.33
C PHE A 45 -0.12 -7.03 -9.59
N ALA A 46 -0.50 -7.98 -10.44
CA ALA A 46 -1.90 -8.28 -10.75
C ALA A 46 -2.70 -8.70 -9.52
N SER A 47 -2.10 -9.51 -8.64
CA SER A 47 -2.71 -9.89 -7.36
C SER A 47 -3.01 -8.66 -6.50
N GLY A 48 -2.05 -7.75 -6.34
CA GLY A 48 -2.26 -6.49 -5.64
C GLY A 48 -3.37 -5.63 -6.26
N VAL A 49 -3.42 -5.53 -7.59
CA VAL A 49 -4.49 -4.82 -8.31
C VAL A 49 -5.86 -5.40 -8.01
N VAL A 50 -5.99 -6.73 -8.11
CA VAL A 50 -7.26 -7.42 -7.89
C VAL A 50 -7.71 -7.27 -6.44
N PHE A 51 -6.86 -7.56 -5.46
CA PHE A 51 -7.28 -7.52 -4.06
C PHE A 51 -7.53 -6.10 -3.55
N GLN A 52 -6.74 -5.11 -3.97
CA GLN A 52 -7.05 -3.72 -3.65
C GLN A 52 -8.34 -3.27 -4.35
N GLY A 53 -8.54 -3.65 -5.61
CA GLY A 53 -9.80 -3.37 -6.33
C GLY A 53 -11.02 -3.99 -5.64
N LEU A 54 -10.92 -5.24 -5.17
CA LEU A 54 -11.99 -5.91 -4.41
C LEU A 54 -12.27 -5.22 -3.07
N LEU A 55 -11.23 -4.77 -2.36
CA LEU A 55 -11.38 -3.97 -1.16
C LEU A 55 -12.14 -2.69 -1.46
N GLU A 56 -11.74 -1.96 -2.51
CA GLU A 56 -12.38 -0.70 -2.86
C GLU A 56 -13.81 -0.84 -3.34
N TRP A 57 -14.07 -1.87 -4.13
CA TRP A 57 -15.41 -2.23 -4.52
C TRP A 57 -16.28 -2.55 -3.29
N SER A 58 -15.76 -3.31 -2.34
CA SER A 58 -16.48 -3.64 -1.10
C SER A 58 -16.77 -2.40 -0.26
N LEU A 59 -15.79 -1.50 -0.13
CA LEU A 59 -15.97 -0.23 0.60
C LEU A 59 -17.00 0.68 -0.08
N ALA A 60 -17.03 0.71 -1.42
CA ALA A 60 -18.03 1.47 -2.18
C ALA A 60 -19.42 0.84 -2.06
N ALA A 61 -19.54 -0.48 -2.24
CA ALA A 61 -20.80 -1.22 -2.19
C ALA A 61 -21.47 -1.14 -0.81
N LEU A 62 -20.66 -1.13 0.26
CA LEU A 62 -21.13 -1.00 1.64
C LEU A 62 -21.34 0.47 2.08
N GLY A 63 -21.11 1.44 1.18
CA GLY A 63 -21.28 2.87 1.50
C GLY A 63 -20.24 3.42 2.50
N LEU A 64 -19.15 2.69 2.74
CA LEU A 64 -18.12 3.02 3.74
C LEU A 64 -17.13 4.11 3.26
N ARG A 65 -17.12 4.41 1.95
CA ARG A 65 -16.34 5.51 1.38
C ARG A 65 -16.90 6.90 1.73
N GLY A 66 -18.12 7.00 2.26
CA GLY A 66 -18.78 8.26 2.58
C GLY A 66 -19.41 8.94 1.35
N LYS A 67 -20.51 9.67 1.53
CA LYS A 67 -21.37 10.20 0.43
C LYS A 67 -20.69 11.24 -0.49
N GLY A 68 -19.48 11.69 -0.17
CA GLY A 68 -18.72 12.70 -0.94
C GLY A 68 -17.37 12.22 -1.44
N TYR A 69 -17.01 10.95 -1.27
CA TYR A 69 -15.73 10.46 -1.76
C TYR A 69 -15.73 10.46 -3.29
N SER A 70 -14.79 11.21 -3.85
CA SER A 70 -14.50 11.24 -5.27
C SER A 70 -12.99 11.19 -5.46
N LEU A 71 -12.54 10.34 -6.38
CA LEU A 71 -11.14 10.29 -6.77
C LEU A 71 -10.98 11.19 -7.99
N SER A 72 -10.03 12.13 -7.95
CA SER A 72 -9.70 12.97 -9.09
C SER A 72 -8.23 12.84 -9.48
N VAL A 73 -7.96 12.83 -10.78
CA VAL A 73 -6.61 12.78 -11.36
C VAL A 73 -6.49 13.91 -12.38
N PHE A 74 -5.51 14.79 -12.22
CA PHE A 74 -5.35 16.00 -13.04
C PHE A 74 -6.63 16.86 -13.11
N GLY A 75 -7.35 16.96 -11.98
CA GLY A 75 -8.61 17.70 -11.90
C GLY A 75 -9.83 17.00 -12.52
N ILE A 76 -9.67 15.82 -13.11
CA ILE A 76 -10.77 15.02 -13.67
C ILE A 76 -11.25 14.03 -12.62
N THR A 77 -12.51 14.15 -12.20
CA THR A 77 -13.14 13.20 -11.30
C THR A 77 -13.44 11.89 -12.02
N LEU A 78 -12.94 10.78 -11.50
CA LEU A 78 -13.17 9.45 -12.06
C LEU A 78 -14.53 8.89 -11.61
N PRO A 79 -15.31 8.29 -12.53
CA PRO A 79 -16.45 7.46 -12.18
C PRO A 79 -16.05 6.34 -11.21
N THR A 80 -16.96 5.92 -10.32
CA THR A 80 -16.67 4.95 -9.24
C THR A 80 -15.98 3.68 -9.72
N ALA A 81 -16.45 3.08 -10.83
CA ALA A 81 -15.84 1.87 -11.39
C ALA A 81 -14.38 2.09 -11.82
N LEU A 82 -14.09 3.23 -12.45
CA LEU A 82 -12.73 3.60 -12.85
C LEU A 82 -11.88 3.97 -11.64
N ALA A 83 -12.45 4.61 -10.61
CA ALA A 83 -11.76 4.91 -9.37
C ALA A 83 -11.29 3.63 -8.65
N ILE A 84 -12.14 2.60 -8.60
CA ILE A 84 -11.79 1.28 -8.02
C ILE A 84 -10.62 0.64 -8.77
N LEU A 85 -10.70 0.57 -10.10
CA LEU A 85 -9.62 0.02 -10.93
C LEU A 85 -8.33 0.83 -10.77
N TRP A 86 -8.46 2.15 -10.77
CA TRP A 86 -7.34 3.08 -10.60
C TRP A 86 -6.62 2.83 -9.28
N GLN A 87 -7.34 2.75 -8.17
CA GLN A 87 -6.74 2.45 -6.87
C GLN A 87 -6.12 1.06 -6.81
N GLY A 88 -6.71 0.07 -7.48
CA GLY A 88 -6.09 -1.22 -7.70
C GLY A 88 -4.70 -1.08 -8.32
N LEU A 89 -4.60 -0.37 -9.44
CA LEU A 89 -3.35 -0.13 -10.17
C LEU A 89 -2.33 0.67 -9.36
N VAL A 90 -2.72 1.84 -8.88
CA VAL A 90 -1.78 2.84 -8.36
C VAL A 90 -1.42 2.65 -6.88
N GLU A 91 -2.25 1.92 -6.12
CA GLU A 91 -1.97 1.57 -4.73
C GLU A 91 -1.63 0.09 -4.59
N GLY A 92 -2.54 -0.81 -4.98
CA GLY A 92 -2.40 -2.25 -4.76
C GLY A 92 -1.25 -2.87 -5.56
N GLY A 93 -1.21 -2.60 -6.86
CA GLY A 93 -0.20 -3.13 -7.78
C GLY A 93 1.21 -2.67 -7.40
N ILE A 94 1.41 -1.38 -7.17
CA ILE A 94 2.73 -0.83 -6.82
C ILE A 94 3.20 -1.27 -5.44
N LEU A 95 2.32 -1.24 -4.44
CA LEU A 95 2.67 -1.70 -3.09
C LEU A 95 3.14 -3.15 -3.09
N SER A 96 2.37 -4.04 -3.73
CA SER A 96 2.69 -5.47 -3.80
C SER A 96 3.98 -5.73 -4.58
N LEU A 97 4.16 -5.06 -5.71
CA LEU A 97 5.36 -5.16 -6.54
C LEU A 97 6.62 -4.76 -5.76
N MET A 98 6.58 -3.62 -5.07
CA MET A 98 7.74 -3.12 -4.31
C MET A 98 8.08 -4.02 -3.13
N ALA A 99 7.08 -4.50 -2.41
CA ALA A 99 7.27 -5.45 -1.31
C ALA A 99 7.85 -6.79 -1.80
N PHE A 100 7.41 -7.26 -2.97
CA PHE A 100 7.94 -8.48 -3.57
C PHE A 100 9.35 -8.29 -4.13
N TRP A 101 9.66 -7.15 -4.76
CA TRP A 101 11.02 -6.87 -5.23
C TRP A 101 12.00 -6.83 -4.06
N PHE A 102 11.61 -6.23 -2.92
CA PHE A 102 12.38 -6.31 -1.69
C PHE A 102 12.57 -7.76 -1.23
N ALA A 103 11.49 -8.55 -1.15
CA ALA A 103 11.59 -9.96 -0.77
C ALA A 103 12.48 -10.77 -1.72
N ASP A 104 12.43 -10.49 -3.03
CA ASP A 104 13.25 -11.16 -4.04
C ASP A 104 14.73 -10.84 -3.84
N LEU A 105 15.09 -9.59 -3.54
CA LEU A 105 16.47 -9.16 -3.28
C LEU A 105 17.13 -9.80 -2.06
N PHE A 106 16.36 -10.09 -1.00
CA PHE A 106 16.89 -10.56 0.28
C PHE A 106 16.58 -12.02 0.61
N HIS A 107 15.56 -12.62 -0.03
CA HIS A 107 15.13 -13.99 0.26
C HIS A 107 15.27 -14.92 -0.95
N PHE A 108 14.68 -14.56 -2.09
CA PHE A 108 14.56 -15.48 -3.23
C PHE A 108 15.78 -15.47 -4.16
N SER A 109 16.52 -14.36 -4.23
CA SER A 109 17.71 -14.21 -5.06
C SER A 109 18.92 -14.89 -4.42
N ARG A 110 18.96 -16.23 -4.44
CA ARG A 110 20.16 -17.04 -4.15
C ARG A 110 21.03 -17.30 -5.37
N GLN A 111 20.65 -16.85 -6.56
CA GLN A 111 21.45 -17.01 -7.78
C GLN A 111 22.33 -15.79 -8.04
N LYS A 112 23.63 -16.07 -8.21
CA LYS A 112 24.73 -15.18 -8.55
C LYS A 112 24.37 -14.19 -9.68
N ALA A 113 24.79 -12.94 -9.51
CA ALA A 113 24.99 -11.91 -10.54
C ALA A 113 23.87 -10.93 -10.94
N ASP A 114 22.70 -10.89 -10.28
CA ASP A 114 21.71 -9.84 -10.61
C ASP A 114 21.79 -8.63 -9.66
N ASN A 115 22.47 -7.58 -10.12
CA ASN A 115 22.62 -6.32 -9.40
C ASN A 115 21.41 -5.39 -9.64
N THR A 116 20.19 -5.84 -9.31
CA THR A 116 18.99 -4.97 -9.38
C THR A 116 18.83 -4.10 -8.12
N ARG A 117 19.70 -4.27 -7.12
CA ARG A 117 19.71 -3.45 -5.89
C ARG A 117 19.85 -1.95 -6.16
N PRO A 118 20.77 -1.46 -7.03
CA PRO A 118 20.86 -0.04 -7.32
C PRO A 118 19.59 0.50 -7.97
N ALA A 119 18.95 -0.29 -8.85
CA ALA A 119 17.67 0.09 -9.46
C ALA A 119 16.56 0.17 -8.40
N PHE A 120 16.48 -0.81 -7.49
CA PHE A 120 15.53 -0.77 -6.37
C PHE A 120 15.77 0.46 -5.48
N LEU A 121 17.02 0.74 -5.11
CA LEU A 121 17.38 1.92 -4.31
C LEU A 121 17.05 3.23 -5.04
N ALA A 122 17.30 3.32 -6.35
CA ALA A 122 16.91 4.48 -7.14
C ALA A 122 15.40 4.69 -7.13
N VAL A 123 14.60 3.63 -7.27
CA VAL A 123 13.14 3.72 -7.14
C VAL A 123 12.72 4.14 -5.73
N CYS A 124 13.37 3.64 -4.68
CA CYS A 124 13.15 4.11 -3.31
C CYS A 124 13.43 5.61 -3.15
N CYS A 125 14.52 6.12 -3.72
CA CYS A 125 14.82 7.56 -3.74
C CYS A 125 13.74 8.36 -4.47
N VAL A 126 13.22 7.85 -5.60
CA VAL A 126 12.11 8.48 -6.32
C VAL A 126 10.84 8.50 -5.45
N ILE A 127 10.49 7.41 -4.78
CA ILE A 127 9.33 7.34 -3.87
C ILE A 127 9.46 8.42 -2.78
N VAL A 128 10.62 8.52 -2.13
CA VAL A 128 10.87 9.54 -1.09
C VAL A 128 10.78 10.94 -1.68
N GLY A 129 11.39 11.20 -2.84
CA GLY A 129 11.33 12.50 -3.51
C GLY A 129 9.90 12.93 -3.85
N LEU A 130 9.10 12.02 -4.41
CA LEU A 130 7.69 12.28 -4.71
C LEU A 130 6.86 12.49 -3.44
N ALA A 131 7.09 11.69 -2.40
CA ALA A 131 6.46 11.87 -1.10
C ALA A 131 6.81 13.24 -0.49
N CYS A 132 8.07 13.69 -0.60
CA CYS A 132 8.46 15.01 -0.16
C CYS A 132 7.70 16.13 -0.91
N VAL A 133 7.60 16.04 -2.23
CA VAL A 133 6.86 17.02 -3.05
C VAL A 133 5.40 17.10 -2.60
N VAL A 134 4.71 15.97 -2.48
CA VAL A 134 3.31 15.93 -2.02
C VAL A 134 3.18 16.47 -0.60
N GLY A 135 4.13 16.17 0.29
CA GLY A 135 4.14 16.65 1.68
C GLY A 135 4.19 18.17 1.76
N VAL A 136 5.05 18.80 0.95
CA VAL A 136 5.11 20.28 0.85
C VAL A 136 3.79 20.85 0.31
N LEU A 137 3.25 20.26 -0.76
CA LEU A 137 2.00 20.73 -1.39
C LEU A 137 0.77 20.54 -0.48
N ALA A 138 0.76 19.51 0.36
CA ALA A 138 -0.33 19.20 1.27
C ALA A 138 -0.35 20.07 2.54
N ARG A 139 0.72 20.83 2.79
CA ARG A 139 0.89 21.59 4.03
C ARG A 139 -0.18 22.67 4.14
N GLY A 140 -0.99 22.58 5.20
CA GLY A 140 -2.05 23.55 5.47
C GLY A 140 -3.32 23.38 4.65
N LEU A 141 -3.42 22.32 3.82
CA LEU A 141 -4.66 21.99 3.13
C LEU A 141 -5.72 21.41 4.10
N PRO A 142 -7.02 21.56 3.76
CA PRO A 142 -8.10 21.00 4.57
C PRO A 142 -8.03 19.47 4.65
N ILE A 143 -8.74 18.90 5.63
CA ILE A 143 -8.87 17.44 5.76
C ILE A 143 -9.93 16.96 4.77
N THR A 144 -9.60 15.92 4.02
CA THR A 144 -10.35 15.53 2.81
C THR A 144 -10.98 14.16 2.94
N SER A 145 -10.38 13.29 3.75
CA SER A 145 -10.93 11.97 4.05
C SER A 145 -10.74 11.62 5.53
N PRO A 146 -11.71 11.96 6.40
CA PRO A 146 -11.75 11.47 7.77
C PRO A 146 -12.41 10.08 7.81
N ARG A 147 -11.72 9.09 8.39
CA ARG A 147 -12.31 7.78 8.71
C ARG A 147 -12.09 7.43 10.19
N PRO A 148 -13.08 6.86 10.89
CA PRO A 148 -12.87 6.36 12.24
C PRO A 148 -11.73 5.35 12.24
N MET A 149 -10.78 5.51 13.16
CA MET A 149 -9.62 4.63 13.25
C MET A 149 -10.00 3.22 13.70
N PHE A 150 -10.94 3.13 14.64
CA PHE A 150 -11.39 1.87 15.23
C PHE A 150 -12.79 1.50 14.76
N ALA A 151 -12.99 1.47 13.44
CA ALA A 151 -14.25 0.99 12.87
C ALA A 151 -14.34 -0.55 13.04
N PRO A 152 -15.29 -1.08 13.83
CA PRO A 152 -15.31 -2.51 14.21
C PRO A 152 -15.32 -3.44 13.00
N PHE A 153 -16.06 -3.09 11.95
CA PHE A 153 -16.14 -3.86 10.72
C PHE A 153 -14.80 -3.92 9.96
N ALA A 154 -14.11 -2.78 9.83
CA ALA A 154 -12.80 -2.72 9.15
C ALA A 154 -11.71 -3.46 9.93
N MET A 155 -11.77 -3.40 11.27
CA MET A 155 -10.88 -4.17 12.15
C MET A 155 -11.15 -5.67 12.01
N LEU A 156 -12.41 -6.09 12.04
CA LEU A 156 -12.79 -7.49 11.85
C LEU A 156 -12.34 -8.03 10.49
N LEU A 157 -12.57 -7.27 9.42
CA LEU A 157 -12.16 -7.67 8.07
C LEU A 157 -10.63 -7.81 7.97
N SER A 158 -9.88 -6.86 8.53
CA SER A 158 -8.42 -6.93 8.60
C SER A 158 -7.95 -8.14 9.42
N ALA A 159 -8.59 -8.42 10.56
CA ALA A 159 -8.27 -9.55 11.42
C ALA A 159 -8.51 -10.89 10.75
N VAL A 160 -9.67 -11.05 10.09
CA VAL A 160 -10.01 -12.27 9.35
C VAL A 160 -9.05 -12.47 8.17
N THR A 161 -8.76 -11.41 7.41
CA THR A 161 -7.82 -11.47 6.28
C THR A 161 -6.42 -11.86 6.72
N LEU A 162 -5.95 -11.30 7.85
CA LEU A 162 -4.68 -11.68 8.46
C LEU A 162 -4.72 -13.14 8.90
N ALA A 163 -5.71 -13.56 9.68
CA ALA A 163 -5.84 -14.93 10.17
C ALA A 163 -5.85 -15.95 9.03
N LEU A 164 -6.61 -15.68 7.96
CA LEU A 164 -6.62 -16.52 6.76
C LEU A 164 -5.26 -16.54 6.06
N SER A 165 -4.58 -15.40 5.96
CA SER A 165 -3.22 -15.35 5.39
C SER A 165 -2.23 -16.20 6.21
N LEU A 166 -2.28 -16.11 7.54
CA LEU A 166 -1.43 -16.90 8.44
C LEU A 166 -1.76 -18.40 8.37
N LEU A 167 -3.05 -18.75 8.28
CA LEU A 167 -3.48 -20.13 8.10
C LEU A 167 -2.98 -20.70 6.76
N LEU A 168 -3.20 -19.96 5.66
CA LEU A 168 -2.80 -20.37 4.32
C LEU A 168 -1.30 -20.55 4.20
N ILE A 169 -0.50 -19.62 4.73
CA ILE A 169 0.97 -19.72 4.67
C ILE A 169 1.51 -20.87 5.53
N SER A 170 0.79 -21.28 6.58
CA SER A 170 1.19 -22.39 7.45
C SER A 170 1.30 -23.71 6.69
N PHE A 171 0.48 -23.92 5.66
CA PHE A 171 0.57 -25.09 4.77
C PHE A 171 1.86 -25.13 3.93
N LYS A 172 2.63 -24.04 3.86
CA LYS A 172 3.93 -23.97 3.19
C LYS A 172 5.12 -24.10 4.17
N GLY A 173 4.85 -24.35 5.45
CA GLY A 173 5.86 -24.57 6.47
C GLY A 173 6.84 -23.41 6.63
N ARG A 174 8.05 -23.71 7.12
CA ARG A 174 9.07 -22.69 7.47
C ARG A 174 9.50 -21.83 6.28
N ALA A 175 9.50 -22.38 5.06
CA ALA A 175 9.84 -21.65 3.85
C ALA A 175 8.79 -20.56 3.53
N GLY A 176 7.50 -20.91 3.60
CA GLY A 176 6.42 -19.95 3.40
C GLY A 176 6.44 -18.82 4.44
N TRP A 177 6.61 -19.15 5.72
CA TRP A 177 6.72 -18.16 6.80
C TRP A 177 7.87 -17.17 6.58
N ARG A 178 9.03 -17.66 6.16
CA ARG A 178 10.19 -16.79 5.84
C ARG A 178 9.90 -15.89 4.66
N ALA A 179 9.34 -16.43 3.57
CA ALA A 179 8.98 -15.65 2.39
C ALA A 179 7.97 -14.55 2.71
N MET A 180 6.92 -14.86 3.45
CA MET A 180 5.93 -13.89 3.90
C MET A 180 6.56 -12.83 4.82
N GLY A 181 7.47 -13.22 5.72
CA GLY A 181 8.17 -12.27 6.60
C GLY A 181 8.99 -11.24 5.82
N TRP A 182 9.69 -11.66 4.76
CA TRP A 182 10.42 -10.74 3.88
C TRP A 182 9.49 -9.85 3.06
N PHE A 183 8.37 -10.38 2.57
CA PHE A 183 7.34 -9.58 1.91
C PHE A 183 6.74 -8.53 2.86
N TYR A 184 6.43 -8.92 4.10
CA TYR A 184 5.94 -8.02 5.13
C TYR A 184 6.93 -6.90 5.44
N LEU A 185 8.22 -7.23 5.58
CA LEU A 185 9.26 -6.22 5.77
C LEU A 185 9.36 -5.28 4.56
N GLY A 186 9.20 -5.80 3.34
CA GLY A 186 9.11 -5.01 2.11
C GLY A 186 7.92 -4.05 2.10
N LEU A 187 6.75 -4.49 2.59
CA LEU A 187 5.59 -3.61 2.79
C LEU A 187 5.94 -2.49 3.76
N LEU A 188 6.54 -2.80 4.92
CA LEU A 188 6.92 -1.78 5.91
C LEU A 188 7.90 -0.75 5.33
N VAL A 189 8.93 -1.20 4.61
CA VAL A 189 9.88 -0.30 3.95
C VAL A 189 9.13 0.62 2.99
N TYR A 190 8.29 0.07 2.11
CA TYR A 190 7.54 0.89 1.15
C TYR A 190 6.63 1.92 1.84
N ILE A 191 5.91 1.49 2.88
CA ILE A 191 4.99 2.35 3.64
C ILE A 191 5.78 3.48 4.31
N VAL A 192 6.89 3.18 4.98
CA VAL A 192 7.76 4.19 5.62
C VAL A 192 8.28 5.19 4.59
N LEU A 193 8.81 4.72 3.46
CA LEU A 193 9.32 5.60 2.40
C LEU A 193 8.24 6.49 1.78
N THR A 194 6.97 6.07 1.84
CA THR A 194 5.86 6.82 1.25
C THR A 194 5.22 7.79 2.25
N PHE A 195 4.99 7.37 3.49
CA PHE A 195 4.20 8.14 4.45
C PHE A 195 5.05 8.99 5.40
N GLU A 196 6.23 8.53 5.82
CA GLU A 196 7.04 9.32 6.76
C GLU A 196 7.48 10.66 6.16
N PRO A 197 7.96 10.75 4.91
CA PRO A 197 8.31 12.06 4.34
C PRO A 197 7.11 13.03 4.31
N LEU A 198 5.89 12.53 4.07
CA LEU A 198 4.67 13.33 4.11
C LEU A 198 4.45 13.90 5.52
N HIS A 199 4.57 13.05 6.54
CA HIS A 199 4.36 13.44 7.93
C HIS A 199 5.37 14.47 8.41
N TRP A 200 6.66 14.26 8.09
CA TRP A 200 7.73 15.19 8.44
C TRP A 200 7.53 16.58 7.83
N LEU A 201 6.87 16.67 6.68
CA LEU A 201 6.59 17.93 5.98
C LEU A 201 5.22 18.54 6.33
N GLY A 202 4.52 17.96 7.30
CA GLY A 202 3.31 18.54 7.90
C GLY A 202 2.00 18.00 7.35
N ALA A 203 2.03 16.91 6.56
CA ALA A 203 0.80 16.20 6.21
C ALA A 203 0.21 15.54 7.46
N ARG A 204 -1.09 15.74 7.69
CA ARG A 204 -1.81 15.21 8.85
C ARG A 204 -2.34 13.81 8.54
N TYR A 205 -2.14 12.88 9.49
CA TYR A 205 -2.58 11.49 9.40
C TYR A 205 -3.58 11.07 10.48
N VAL A 206 -3.52 11.69 11.67
CA VAL A 206 -4.39 11.37 12.81
C VAL A 206 -4.97 12.66 13.38
N ALA A 207 -6.28 12.67 13.60
CA ALA A 207 -7.00 13.78 14.20
C ALA A 207 -7.99 13.31 15.26
N VAL A 208 -8.35 14.22 16.15
CA VAL A 208 -9.45 14.08 17.09
C VAL A 208 -10.57 15.02 16.64
N ARG A 209 -11.80 14.52 16.63
CA ARG A 209 -12.97 15.36 16.37
C ARG A 209 -13.33 16.13 17.65
N ASN A 210 -13.37 17.46 17.56
CA ASN A 210 -13.77 18.32 18.68
C ASN A 210 -15.30 18.36 18.83
N ALA A 211 -15.79 19.02 19.90
CA ALA A 211 -17.22 19.14 20.19
C ALA A 211 -18.01 19.86 19.07
N ASP A 212 -17.36 20.78 18.37
CA ASP A 212 -17.92 21.53 17.23
C ASP A 212 -17.88 20.72 15.91
N GLY A 213 -17.42 19.47 15.97
CA GLY A 213 -17.37 18.56 14.82
C GLY A 213 -16.17 18.77 13.88
N GLN A 214 -15.28 19.71 14.16
CA GLN A 214 -14.04 19.97 13.45
C GLN A 214 -12.92 18.99 13.85
N PHE A 215 -11.95 18.78 12.98
CA PHE A 215 -10.83 17.87 13.22
C PHE A 215 -9.58 18.65 13.66
N ALA A 216 -9.18 18.47 14.91
CA ALA A 216 -7.91 18.96 15.43
C ALA A 216 -6.84 17.87 15.31
N ALA A 217 -5.58 18.27 15.08
CA ALA A 217 -4.48 17.31 15.07
C ALA A 217 -4.42 16.58 16.42
N ALA A 218 -4.18 15.26 16.39
CA ALA A 218 -3.94 14.52 17.61
C ALA A 218 -2.62 14.98 18.26
N SER A 219 -2.51 14.82 19.58
CA SER A 219 -1.24 15.06 20.25
C SER A 219 -0.15 14.09 19.78
N PHE A 220 1.12 14.45 19.98
CA PHE A 220 2.26 13.73 19.43
C PHE A 220 2.27 12.23 19.74
N LEU A 221 2.03 11.85 21.00
CA LEU A 221 2.06 10.44 21.42
C LEU A 221 0.97 9.58 20.75
N PRO A 222 -0.32 9.96 20.77
CA PRO A 222 -1.34 9.29 19.98
C PRO A 222 -1.03 9.24 18.48
N GLN A 223 -0.50 10.31 17.90
CA GLN A 223 -0.15 10.32 16.49
C GLN A 223 0.89 9.24 16.16
N VAL A 224 1.97 9.15 16.92
CA VAL A 224 3.01 8.11 16.74
C VAL A 224 2.44 6.71 16.94
N GLY A 225 1.73 6.47 18.04
CA GLY A 225 1.21 5.14 18.37
C GLY A 225 0.18 4.64 17.35
N LEU A 226 -0.72 5.51 16.93
CA LEU A 226 -1.78 5.20 15.97
C LEU A 226 -1.23 5.06 14.55
N MET A 227 -0.26 5.88 14.16
CA MET A 227 0.45 5.66 12.91
C MET A 227 1.14 4.30 12.91
N LEU A 228 1.90 3.95 13.95
CA LEU A 228 2.58 2.67 14.05
C LEU A 228 1.58 1.50 13.93
N TYR A 229 0.45 1.58 14.65
CA TYR A 229 -0.64 0.61 14.51
C TYR A 229 -1.14 0.50 13.06
N SER A 230 -1.46 1.62 12.41
CA SER A 230 -1.98 1.60 11.03
C SER A 230 -0.94 1.03 10.06
N HIS A 231 0.34 1.38 10.21
CA HIS A 231 1.42 0.89 9.34
C HIS A 231 1.63 -0.62 9.50
N LEU A 232 1.77 -1.10 10.73
CA LEU A 232 2.02 -2.51 11.02
C LEU A 232 0.79 -3.37 10.69
N TYR A 233 -0.38 -2.96 11.17
CA TYR A 233 -1.57 -3.80 11.14
C TYR A 233 -2.44 -3.54 9.91
N GLU A 234 -2.95 -2.33 9.71
CA GLU A 234 -3.93 -2.07 8.66
C GLU A 234 -3.33 -2.12 7.25
N VAL A 235 -2.13 -1.54 7.09
CA VAL A 235 -1.52 -1.38 5.77
C VAL A 235 -0.61 -2.56 5.43
N ALA A 236 0.30 -2.96 6.32
CA ALA A 236 1.19 -4.08 6.05
C ALA A 236 0.51 -5.44 6.27
N ALA A 237 0.06 -5.74 7.50
CA ALA A 237 -0.50 -7.06 7.82
C ALA A 237 -1.82 -7.32 7.06
N GLY A 238 -2.66 -6.30 6.95
CA GLY A 238 -3.92 -6.35 6.20
C GLY A 238 -3.75 -6.70 4.72
N LYS A 239 -2.55 -6.54 4.14
CA LYS A 239 -2.27 -6.79 2.72
C LYS A 239 -1.37 -7.99 2.44
N LEU A 240 -1.09 -8.82 3.45
CA LEU A 240 -0.30 -10.05 3.27
C LEU A 240 -0.89 -11.00 2.22
N HIS A 241 -2.21 -11.05 2.12
CA HIS A 241 -2.93 -11.89 1.16
C HIS A 241 -2.56 -11.60 -0.31
N TYR A 242 -2.06 -10.39 -0.62
CA TYR A 242 -1.60 -10.03 -1.97
C TYR A 242 -0.46 -10.94 -2.43
N PHE A 243 0.36 -11.42 -1.49
CA PHE A 243 1.45 -12.36 -1.73
C PHE A 243 1.08 -13.80 -1.35
N VAL A 244 0.42 -14.00 -0.21
CA VAL A 244 0.16 -15.34 0.32
C VAL A 244 -0.68 -16.17 -0.64
N VAL A 245 -1.72 -15.59 -1.25
CA VAL A 245 -2.59 -16.32 -2.19
C VAL A 245 -1.81 -16.83 -3.41
N PRO A 246 -1.14 -15.98 -4.22
CA PRO A 246 -0.38 -16.48 -5.36
C PRO A 246 0.80 -17.38 -4.95
N TYR A 247 1.40 -17.16 -3.77
CA TYR A 247 2.46 -18.04 -3.26
C TYR A 247 1.94 -19.45 -2.93
N VAL A 248 0.79 -19.54 -2.25
CA VAL A 248 0.18 -20.82 -1.86
C VAL A 248 -0.26 -21.62 -3.07
N LEU A 249 -0.83 -20.94 -4.08
CA LEU A 249 -1.21 -21.50 -5.38
C LEU A 249 0.00 -21.92 -6.24
N GLY A 250 1.22 -21.64 -5.78
CA GLY A 250 2.45 -22.03 -6.49
C GLY A 250 2.76 -21.16 -7.72
N TRP A 251 2.05 -20.05 -7.91
CA TRP A 251 2.25 -19.13 -9.04
C TRP A 251 3.55 -18.32 -8.91
N LEU A 252 4.13 -18.28 -7.70
CA LEU A 252 5.40 -17.62 -7.42
C LEU A 252 6.60 -18.58 -7.37
N ASN A 253 6.38 -19.86 -7.61
CA ASN A 253 7.46 -20.83 -7.69
C ASN A 253 8.19 -20.64 -9.01
N ARG A 254 9.54 -20.64 -8.98
CA ARG A 254 10.31 -20.75 -10.22
C ARG A 254 10.05 -22.15 -10.78
N ARG A 255 9.49 -22.23 -11.99
CA ARG A 255 9.55 -23.47 -12.76
C ARG A 255 11.02 -23.68 -13.09
N GLU A 256 11.59 -24.77 -12.61
CA GLU A 256 12.87 -25.25 -13.13
C GLU A 256 12.63 -25.51 -14.62
N ALA A 257 13.34 -24.76 -15.46
CA ALA A 257 13.41 -24.98 -16.90
C ALA A 257 14.65 -25.83 -17.19
#